data_AF-A0A5B7BZL1-F1
#
_entry.id   AF-A0A5B7BZL1-F1
#
_cell.length_a   1.000
_cell.length_b   1.000
_cell.length_c   1.000
_cell.angle_alpha   90.00
_cell.angle_beta   90.00
_cell.angle_gamma   90.00
#
_symmetry.space_group_name_H-M   'P 1'
#
loop_
_entity.id
_entity.type
_entity.pdbx_description
1 polymer ?
#
loop_
_entity_poly.entity_id
_entity_poly.type
_entity_poly.pdbx_seq_one_letter_code
_entity_poly.pdbx_strand_id
1 'polypeptide(L)'
;SSIKSTIDNMFHVSSKEEVDQKIGRCLYGNGIAFHVVRSPLWTDMVAAINNAPKEYKSPNYEKVRTTLLDNEQSKMKQALSPLMEDWNTHGVSIISDGW
;
A
#
# COMPACT_ATOMS: atom_id res chain seq x y z
N SER A 1 -21.38 -31.50 10.55
CA SER A 1 -20.61 -32.22 11.58
C SER A 1 -19.46 -31.33 12.01
N SER A 2 -19.11 -31.34 13.31
CA SER A 2 -18.02 -30.55 13.89
C SER A 2 -16.66 -30.73 13.19
N ILE A 3 -16.49 -31.86 12.49
CA ILE A 3 -15.26 -32.21 11.77
C ILE A 3 -15.07 -31.36 10.50
N LYS A 4 -16.16 -31.03 9.78
CA LYS A 4 -16.07 -30.21 8.55
C LYS A 4 -15.59 -28.79 8.87
N SER A 5 -16.13 -28.18 9.94
CA SER A 5 -15.69 -26.88 10.43
C SER A 5 -14.26 -26.89 10.97
N THR A 6 -13.81 -27.98 11.60
CA THR A 6 -12.41 -28.11 12.06
C THR A 6 -11.43 -28.18 10.89
N ILE A 7 -11.79 -28.92 9.84
CA ILE A 7 -10.97 -29.07 8.63
C ILE A 7 -10.89 -27.74 7.87
N ASP A 8 -12.03 -27.08 7.63
CA ASP A 8 -12.07 -25.78 6.94
C ASP A 8 -11.23 -24.72 7.69
N ASN A 9 -11.31 -24.69 9.01
CA ASN A 9 -10.48 -23.80 9.84
C ASN A 9 -8.98 -24.12 9.73
N MET A 10 -8.60 -25.39 9.71
CA MET A 10 -7.19 -25.80 9.61
C MET A 10 -6.61 -25.46 8.23
N PHE A 11 -7.39 -25.59 7.15
CA PHE A 11 -7.01 -25.14 5.81
C PHE A 11 -6.90 -23.60 5.72
N HIS A 12 -7.80 -22.86 6.36
CA HIS A 12 -7.75 -21.39 6.41
C HIS A 12 -6.56 -20.86 7.22
N VAL A 13 -6.20 -21.52 8.31
CA VAL A 13 -4.99 -21.20 9.10
C VAL A 13 -3.77 -21.41 8.21
N SER A 14 -3.63 -22.60 7.63
CA SER A 14 -2.49 -22.96 6.78
C SER A 14 -2.30 -22.00 5.59
N SER A 15 -3.39 -21.50 4.99
CA SER A 15 -3.32 -20.52 3.89
C SER A 15 -2.90 -19.13 4.36
N LYS A 16 -3.29 -18.72 5.58
CA LYS A 16 -2.84 -17.46 6.18
C LYS A 16 -1.34 -17.49 6.48
N GLU A 17 -0.83 -18.56 7.08
CA GLU A 17 0.61 -18.66 7.34
C GLU A 17 1.42 -18.68 6.04
N GLU A 18 0.92 -19.32 4.98
CA GLU A 18 1.60 -19.30 3.67
C GLU A 18 1.68 -17.89 3.09
N VAL A 19 0.59 -17.10 3.19
CA VAL A 19 0.56 -15.70 2.76
C VAL A 19 1.56 -14.87 3.58
N ASP A 20 1.52 -14.98 4.91
CA ASP A 20 2.42 -14.25 5.81
C ASP A 20 3.89 -14.58 5.52
N GLN A 21 4.20 -15.86 5.25
CA GLN A 21 5.55 -16.29 4.85
C GLN A 21 5.99 -15.70 3.51
N LYS A 22 5.11 -15.64 2.50
CA LYS A 22 5.43 -15.02 1.20
C LYS A 22 5.67 -13.52 1.34
N ILE A 23 4.86 -12.83 2.13
CA ILE A 23 5.04 -11.41 2.44
C ILE A 23 6.38 -11.19 3.14
N GLY A 24 6.67 -11.96 4.20
CA GLY A 24 7.93 -11.87 4.93
C GLY A 24 9.14 -12.09 4.01
N ARG A 25 9.13 -13.15 3.19
CA ARG A 25 10.18 -13.42 2.20
C ARG A 25 10.39 -12.27 1.21
N CYS A 26 9.31 -11.62 0.77
CA CYS A 26 9.40 -10.45 -0.10
C CYS A 26 10.11 -9.28 0.59
N LEU A 27 9.77 -8.99 1.84
CA LEU A 27 10.41 -7.93 2.62
C LEU A 27 11.90 -8.21 2.83
N TYR A 28 12.25 -9.42 3.29
CA TYR A 28 13.64 -9.82 3.55
C TYR A 28 14.47 -9.84 2.26
N GLY A 29 13.93 -10.42 1.20
CA GLY A 29 14.63 -10.59 -0.08
C GLY A 29 14.90 -9.29 -0.83
N ASN A 30 14.09 -8.25 -0.60
CA ASN A 30 14.23 -6.94 -1.25
C ASN A 30 14.76 -5.84 -0.31
N GLY A 31 15.15 -6.18 0.93
CA GLY A 31 15.65 -5.21 1.90
C GLY A 31 14.62 -4.14 2.32
N ILE A 32 13.33 -4.47 2.30
CA ILE A 32 12.26 -3.54 2.68
C ILE A 32 12.20 -3.47 4.21
N ALA A 33 12.26 -2.25 4.75
CA ALA A 33 12.27 -2.04 6.19
C ALA A 33 10.96 -2.45 6.87
N PHE A 34 11.05 -3.15 8.01
CA PHE A 34 9.88 -3.76 8.68
C PHE A 34 8.88 -2.76 9.21
N HIS A 35 9.28 -1.52 9.46
CA HIS A 35 8.36 -0.48 9.91
C HIS A 35 7.26 -0.18 8.89
N VAL A 36 7.45 -0.53 7.61
CA VAL A 36 6.44 -0.35 6.56
C VAL A 36 5.11 -1.00 6.90
N VAL A 37 5.12 -2.15 7.62
CA VAL A 37 3.89 -2.88 7.96
C VAL A 37 3.01 -2.14 8.97
N ARG A 38 3.55 -1.09 9.62
CA ARG A 38 2.81 -0.20 10.53
C ARG A 38 2.22 1.01 9.82
N SER A 39 2.55 1.23 8.55
CA SER A 39 2.04 2.34 7.76
C SER A 39 0.57 2.12 7.41
N PRO A 40 -0.30 3.14 7.49
CA PRO A 40 -1.65 3.07 6.94
C PRO A 40 -1.66 2.63 5.47
N LEU A 41 -0.67 3.08 4.69
CA LEU A 41 -0.52 2.71 3.27
C LEU A 41 -0.35 1.20 3.06
N TRP A 42 0.30 0.51 4.01
CA TRP A 42 0.42 -0.95 3.98
C TRP A 42 -0.93 -1.62 4.20
N THR A 43 -1.67 -1.16 5.20
CA THR A 43 -3.01 -1.66 5.51
C THR A 43 -3.95 -1.47 4.32
N ASP A 44 -3.93 -0.28 3.69
CA ASP A 44 -4.73 0.04 2.52
C ASP A 44 -4.36 -0.84 1.31
N MET A 45 -3.06 -1.07 1.07
CA MET A 45 -2.59 -1.95 0.00
C MET A 45 -3.11 -3.39 0.18
N VAL A 46 -2.98 -3.96 1.37
CA VAL A 46 -3.44 -5.33 1.66
C VAL A 46 -4.95 -5.43 1.51
N ALA A 47 -5.70 -4.44 2.01
CA ALA A 47 -7.15 -4.39 1.87
C ALA A 47 -7.58 -4.28 0.39
N ALA A 48 -6.91 -3.46 -0.41
CA ALA A 48 -7.18 -3.32 -1.84
C ALA A 48 -6.93 -4.63 -2.61
N ILE A 49 -5.84 -5.35 -2.28
CA ILE A 49 -5.53 -6.66 -2.89
C ILE A 49 -6.57 -7.71 -2.51
N ASN A 50 -6.97 -7.77 -1.23
CA ASN A 50 -7.98 -8.73 -0.76
C ASN A 50 -9.35 -8.53 -1.41
N ASN A 51 -9.69 -7.28 -1.74
CA ASN A 51 -10.94 -6.92 -2.41
C ASN A 51 -10.83 -6.90 -3.94
N ALA A 52 -9.67 -7.21 -4.51
CA ALA A 52 -9.47 -7.18 -5.95
C ALA A 52 -10.21 -8.34 -6.65
N PRO A 53 -10.58 -8.18 -7.94
CA PRO A 53 -11.10 -9.28 -8.75
C PRO A 53 -10.12 -10.46 -8.81
N LYS A 54 -10.61 -11.68 -9.03
CA LYS A 54 -9.78 -12.89 -9.09
C LYS A 54 -8.72 -12.84 -10.19
N GLU A 55 -8.97 -12.07 -11.23
CA GLU A 55 -8.10 -11.89 -12.40
C GLU A 55 -7.03 -10.81 -12.17
N TYR A 56 -7.02 -10.15 -11.00
CA TYR A 56 -6.06 -9.11 -10.68
C TYR A 56 -4.62 -9.61 -10.77
N LYS A 57 -3.76 -8.77 -11.35
CA LYS A 57 -2.33 -8.97 -11.39
C LYS A 57 -1.64 -7.73 -10.86
N SER A 58 -0.58 -7.94 -10.07
CA SER A 58 0.30 -6.86 -9.62
C SER A 58 0.75 -6.01 -10.81
N PRO A 59 0.86 -4.68 -10.65
CA PRO A 59 1.49 -3.84 -11.66
C PRO A 59 2.94 -4.30 -11.92
N ASN A 60 3.39 -4.14 -13.15
CA ASN A 60 4.79 -4.37 -13.51
C ASN A 60 5.65 -3.14 -13.20
N TYR A 61 6.97 -3.29 -13.32
CA TYR A 61 7.95 -2.25 -13.00
C TYR A 61 7.65 -0.91 -13.71
N GLU A 62 7.43 -0.94 -15.03
CA GLU A 62 7.18 0.28 -15.80
C GLU A 62 5.88 0.98 -15.39
N LYS A 63 4.81 0.23 -15.13
CA LYS A 63 3.54 0.79 -14.67
C LYS A 63 3.66 1.47 -13.30
N VAL A 64 4.44 0.90 -12.38
CA VAL A 64 4.74 1.51 -11.07
C VAL A 64 5.56 2.79 -11.26
N ARG A 65 6.61 2.72 -12.08
CA ARG A 65 7.54 3.83 -12.30
C ARG A 65 6.91 5.04 -12.99
N THR A 66 5.96 4.81 -13.90
CA THR A 66 5.38 5.87 -14.74
C THR A 66 3.95 6.16 -14.33
N THR A 67 2.99 5.40 -14.83
CA THR A 67 1.56 5.70 -14.72
C THR A 67 1.09 5.85 -13.27
N LEU A 68 1.50 4.96 -12.37
CA LEU A 68 1.07 5.05 -10.97
C LEU A 68 1.71 6.25 -10.27
N LEU A 69 2.98 6.53 -10.55
CA LEU A 69 3.67 7.70 -9.99
C LEU A 69 3.04 9.01 -10.48
N ASP A 70 2.75 9.13 -11.78
CA ASP A 70 2.11 10.32 -12.37
C ASP A 70 0.71 10.56 -11.78
N ASN A 71 -0.04 9.48 -11.55
CA ASN A 71 -1.35 9.54 -10.92
C ASN A 71 -1.25 10.01 -9.47
N GLU A 72 -0.32 9.47 -8.67
CA GLU A 72 -0.13 9.91 -7.28
C GLU A 72 0.34 11.37 -7.20
N GLN A 73 1.24 11.80 -8.09
CA GLN A 73 1.63 13.21 -8.18
C GLN A 73 0.44 14.11 -8.52
N SER A 74 -0.41 13.69 -9.45
CA SER A 74 -1.58 14.46 -9.85
C SER A 74 -2.59 14.57 -8.70
N LYS A 75 -2.83 13.48 -7.96
CA LYS A 75 -3.69 13.48 -6.77
C LYS A 75 -3.15 14.42 -5.69
N MET A 76 -1.85 14.38 -5.42
CA MET A 76 -1.23 15.29 -4.46
C MET A 76 -1.38 16.75 -4.89
N LYS A 77 -1.14 17.08 -6.17
CA LYS A 77 -1.34 18.44 -6.69
C LYS A 77 -2.77 18.91 -6.54
N GLN A 78 -3.76 18.06 -6.83
CA GLN A 78 -5.17 18.38 -6.64
C GLN A 78 -5.51 18.63 -5.17
N ALA A 79 -5.00 17.79 -4.26
CA ALA A 79 -5.22 17.97 -2.83
C ALA A 79 -4.58 19.26 -2.29
N LEU A 80 -3.46 19.70 -2.88
CA LEU A 80 -2.77 20.94 -2.51
C LEU A 80 -3.31 22.19 -3.22
N SER A 81 -4.10 22.05 -4.30
CA SER A 81 -4.62 23.19 -5.08
C SER A 81 -5.31 24.25 -4.21
N PRO A 82 -6.20 23.90 -3.28
CA PRO A 82 -6.87 24.90 -2.45
C PRO A 82 -5.89 25.68 -1.54
N LEU A 83 -4.86 24.98 -1.04
CA LEU A 83 -3.81 25.60 -0.23
C LEU A 83 -2.97 26.56 -1.08
N MET A 84 -2.62 26.14 -2.31
CA MET A 84 -1.85 26.97 -3.25
C MET A 84 -2.62 28.22 -3.71
N GLU A 85 -3.94 28.12 -3.87
CA GLU A 85 -4.80 29.27 -4.17
C GLU A 85 -4.78 30.29 -3.03
N ASP A 86 -4.87 29.81 -1.77
CA ASP A 86 -4.84 30.65 -0.57
C ASP A 86 -3.49 31.35 -0.31
N TRP A 87 -2.38 30.76 -0.80
CA TRP A 87 -1.04 31.38 -0.71
C TRP A 87 -0.97 32.74 -1.38
N ASN A 88 -1.72 32.98 -2.45
CA ASN A 88 -1.75 34.29 -3.12
C ASN A 88 -2.37 35.38 -2.24
N THR A 89 -3.18 34.99 -1.25
CA THR A 89 -3.87 35.91 -0.34
C THR A 89 -3.10 36.11 0.95
N HIS A 90 -2.57 35.04 1.55
CA HIS A 90 -1.98 35.08 2.90
C HIS A 90 -0.45 34.94 2.91
N GLY A 91 0.17 34.65 1.77
CA GLY A 91 1.59 34.28 1.68
C GLY A 91 1.84 32.84 2.17
N VAL A 92 3.05 32.34 1.95
CA VAL A 92 3.47 31.00 2.38
C VAL A 92 4.83 31.08 3.08
N SER A 93 4.99 30.34 4.17
CA SER A 93 6.29 30.14 4.83
C SER A 93 6.79 28.73 4.54
N ILE A 94 7.97 28.62 3.96
CA ILE A 94 8.63 27.34 3.68
C ILE A 94 9.68 27.11 4.76
N ILE A 95 9.56 26.03 5.52
CA ILE A 95 10.60 25.57 6.44
C ILE A 95 11.38 24.49 5.71
N SER A 96 12.65 24.78 5.42
CA SER A 96 13.59 23.81 4.88
C SER A 96 14.42 23.27 6.04
N ASP A 97 14.15 22.05 6.48
CA ASP A 97 15.06 21.33 7.36
C ASP A 97 16.19 20.72 6.54
N GLY A 98 17.34 21.40 6.56
CA GLY A 98 18.58 20.86 6.00
C GLY A 98 19.17 19.85 6.98
N TRP A 99 19.40 18.62 6.51
CA TRP A 99 20.26 17.64 7.18
C TRP A 99 21.55 17.47 6.37
#